data_AF-A0A8B7DIM1-F1
#
_entry.id   AF-A0A8B7DIM1-F1
#
_cell.length_a   1.000
_cell.length_b   1.000
_cell.length_c   1.000
_cell.angle_alpha   90.00
_cell.angle_beta   90.00
_cell.angle_gamma   90.00
#
_symmetry.space_group_name_H-M   'P 1'
#
loop_
_entity.id
_entity.type
_entity.pdbx_description
1 polymer ?
#
loop_
_entity_poly.entity_id
_entity_poly.type
_entity_poly.pdbx_seq_one_letter_code
_entity_poly.pdbx_strand_id
1 'polypeptide(L)'
;MRQCPGKKDFVSVRINNVKVHKQKCLILVQLKELYLEFKKLYPKHKVGLNKFCELRPKWCLTVDSSGSHSVCVCSYHQNAKLMCSALPNSHLIYYKDLMKVCVCNIDSRNCMFHLCSNCPGKINLKTYLENMFEKNDFDFDYQITYKQWVSTDQTALITVQTSISEFIETISETLYDLCHHISSKKHNPPTYQRQKEHYIG
;
A
#
# COMPACT_ATOMS: atom_id res chain seq x y z
N MET A 1 15.78 -5.79 -2.08
CA MET A 1 16.12 -4.44 -2.58
C MET A 1 15.39 -4.23 -3.90
N ARG A 2 14.90 -3.01 -4.17
CA ARG A 2 14.15 -2.68 -5.40
C ARG A 2 15.00 -1.79 -6.30
N GLN A 3 15.22 -2.19 -7.55
CA GLN A 3 15.87 -1.33 -8.53
C GLN A 3 14.95 -0.17 -8.92
N CYS A 4 15.49 1.04 -8.98
CA CYS A 4 14.77 2.21 -9.44
C CYS A 4 14.66 2.18 -10.98
N PRO A 5 13.47 2.36 -11.57
CA PRO A 5 13.24 2.16 -13.00
C PRO A 5 13.61 3.36 -13.88
N GLY A 6 13.87 4.54 -13.31
CA GLY A 6 14.05 5.77 -14.08
C GLY A 6 15.40 5.86 -14.80
N LYS A 7 15.41 6.49 -15.98
CA LYS A 7 16.63 6.76 -16.80
C LYS A 7 17.70 7.57 -16.06
N LYS A 8 17.34 8.31 -15.00
CA LYS A 8 18.24 9.09 -14.12
C LYS A 8 18.58 8.37 -12.80
N ASP A 9 18.16 7.12 -12.64
CA ASP A 9 18.33 6.37 -11.39
C ASP A 9 19.58 5.50 -11.37
N PHE A 10 20.73 6.10 -11.65
CA PHE A 10 22.03 5.49 -11.49
C PHE A 10 22.93 6.34 -10.60
N VAL A 11 23.91 5.72 -9.96
CA VAL A 11 24.97 6.35 -9.19
C VAL A 11 26.29 6.05 -9.87
N SER A 12 27.09 7.09 -10.11
CA SER A 12 28.49 6.93 -10.49
C SER A 12 29.30 6.55 -9.26
N VAL A 13 29.90 5.36 -9.25
CA VAL A 13 30.78 4.89 -8.19
C VAL A 13 32.16 4.56 -8.75
N ARG A 14 33.22 4.77 -7.97
CA ARG A 14 34.56 4.28 -8.30
C ARG A 14 34.75 2.91 -7.69
N ILE A 15 35.00 1.90 -8.52
CA ILE A 15 35.36 0.54 -8.11
C ILE A 15 36.70 0.26 -8.77
N ASN A 16 37.74 -0.06 -7.98
CA ASN A 16 39.10 -0.30 -8.48
C ASN A 16 39.61 0.83 -9.40
N ASN A 17 39.43 2.09 -8.98
CA ASN A 17 39.75 3.30 -9.74
C ASN A 17 39.02 3.51 -11.08
N VAL A 18 38.11 2.61 -11.47
CA VAL A 18 37.28 2.78 -12.66
C VAL A 18 35.93 3.38 -12.26
N LYS A 19 35.50 4.40 -13.00
CA LYS A 19 34.17 4.99 -12.85
C LYS A 19 33.14 4.07 -13.51
N VAL A 20 32.22 3.54 -12.70
CA VAL A 20 31.14 2.64 -13.16
C VAL A 20 29.79 3.24 -12.78
N HIS A 21 28.81 3.12 -13.67
CA HIS A 21 27.42 3.45 -13.36
C HIS A 21 26.72 2.21 -12.78
N LYS A 22 26.16 2.36 -11.58
CA LYS A 22 25.34 1.32 -10.93
C LYS A 22 23.91 1.83 -10.77
N GLN A 23 22.93 1.00 -11.11
CA GLN A 23 21.53 1.34 -10.90
C GLN A 23 21.22 1.51 -9.41
N LYS A 24 20.46 2.55 -9.06
CA LYS A 24 20.01 2.78 -7.69
C LYS A 24 19.11 1.64 -7.23
N CYS A 25 19.33 1.16 -6.02
CA CYS A 25 18.55 0.15 -5.36
C CYS A 25 17.98 0.73 -4.05
N LEU A 26 16.67 0.69 -3.86
CA LEU A 26 16.04 1.05 -2.59
C LEU A 26 16.07 -0.13 -1.62
N ILE A 27 16.50 0.13 -0.39
CA ILE A 27 16.33 -0.78 0.73
C ILE A 27 14.93 -0.56 1.30
N LEU A 28 14.05 -1.54 1.11
CA LEU A 28 12.63 -1.47 1.50
C LEU A 28 12.36 -1.86 2.96
N VAL A 29 13.40 -2.23 3.70
CA VAL A 29 13.32 -2.64 5.11
C VAL A 29 14.13 -1.67 5.97
N GLN A 30 13.82 -1.59 7.26
CA GLN A 30 14.62 -0.75 8.13
C GLN A 30 16.02 -1.35 8.31
N LEU A 31 17.06 -0.51 8.30
CA LEU A 31 18.45 -1.00 8.48
C LEU A 31 18.64 -1.73 9.81
N LYS A 32 17.89 -1.34 10.84
CA LYS A 32 17.91 -2.00 12.14
C LYS A 32 17.40 -3.44 12.06
N GLU A 33 16.29 -3.68 11.34
CA GLU A 33 15.75 -5.03 11.11
C GLU A 33 16.74 -5.88 10.32
N LEU A 34 17.30 -5.32 9.26
CA LEU A 34 18.29 -6.00 8.43
C LEU A 34 19.56 -6.37 9.22
N TYR A 35 19.97 -5.52 10.16
CA TYR A 35 21.10 -5.80 11.06
C TYR A 35 20.80 -6.93 12.06
N LEU A 36 19.58 -7.01 12.58
CA LEU A 36 19.16 -8.12 13.45
C LEU A 36 19.24 -9.45 12.71
N GLU A 37 18.75 -9.50 11.46
CA GLU A 37 18.87 -10.70 10.60
C GLU A 37 20.33 -11.03 10.28
N PHE A 38 21.17 -10.02 10.01
CA PHE A 38 22.61 -10.23 9.84
C PHE A 38 23.25 -10.89 11.07
N LYS A 39 22.90 -10.46 12.28
CA LYS A 39 23.43 -11.06 13.52
C LYS A 39 22.95 -12.50 13.74
N LYS A 40 21.73 -12.83 13.32
CA LYS A 40 21.24 -14.22 13.36
C LYS A 40 22.02 -15.13 12.43
N LEU A 41 22.26 -14.69 11.19
CA LEU A 41 22.96 -15.47 10.17
C LEU A 41 24.48 -15.53 10.39
N TYR A 42 25.05 -14.47 10.97
CA TYR A 42 26.50 -14.30 11.15
C TYR A 42 26.85 -13.95 12.61
N PRO A 43 26.54 -14.84 13.59
CA PRO A 43 26.67 -14.52 15.01
C PRO A 43 28.12 -14.24 15.45
N LYS A 44 29.10 -14.83 14.76
CA LYS A 44 30.53 -14.66 15.04
C LYS A 44 31.12 -13.34 14.52
N HIS A 45 30.42 -12.64 13.63
CA HIS A 45 30.92 -11.38 13.07
C HIS A 45 30.68 -10.20 14.03
N LYS A 46 31.77 -9.60 14.51
CA LYS A 46 31.78 -8.45 15.42
C LYS A 46 31.57 -7.09 14.71
N VAL A 47 30.59 -7.02 13.82
CA VAL A 47 30.19 -5.76 13.17
C VAL A 47 29.10 -5.09 14.01
N GLY A 48 29.27 -3.82 14.38
CA GLY A 48 28.23 -3.02 15.04
C GLY A 48 27.28 -2.35 14.03
N LEU A 49 26.11 -1.88 14.47
CA LEU A 49 25.08 -1.31 13.59
C LEU A 49 25.61 -0.17 12.70
N ASN A 50 26.38 0.77 13.25
CA ASN A 50 26.94 1.88 12.47
C ASN A 50 27.87 1.37 11.36
N LYS A 51 28.77 0.43 11.69
CA LYS A 51 29.66 -0.16 10.70
C LYS A 51 28.90 -0.98 9.65
N PHE A 52 27.85 -1.67 10.06
CA PHE A 52 26.96 -2.38 9.15
C PHE A 52 26.29 -1.43 8.15
N CYS A 53 25.79 -0.28 8.63
CA CYS A 53 25.20 0.75 7.77
C CYS A 53 26.21 1.35 6.79
N GLU A 54 27.48 1.53 7.18
CA GLU A 54 28.56 2.01 6.31
C GLU A 54 28.96 1.00 5.22
N LEU A 55 28.90 -0.30 5.54
CA LEU A 55 29.22 -1.37 4.59
C LEU A 55 28.17 -1.51 3.48
N ARG A 56 27.04 -0.81 3.59
CA ARG A 56 26.03 -0.73 2.55
C ARG A 56 26.66 -0.19 1.26
N PRO A 57 26.46 -0.86 0.11
CA PRO A 57 26.89 -0.31 -1.17
C PRO A 57 26.30 1.07 -1.46
N LYS A 58 27.09 1.97 -2.05
CA LYS A 58 26.68 3.37 -2.29
C LYS A 58 25.46 3.52 -3.21
N TRP A 59 25.22 2.54 -4.09
CA TRP A 59 24.03 2.52 -4.94
C TRP A 59 22.79 1.98 -4.23
N CYS A 60 22.92 1.48 -2.99
CA CYS A 60 21.80 1.09 -2.14
C CYS A 60 21.38 2.26 -1.26
N LEU A 61 20.22 2.84 -1.55
CA LEU A 61 19.67 3.98 -0.86
C LEU A 61 18.69 3.53 0.21
N THR A 62 18.75 4.17 1.36
CA THR A 62 17.63 4.15 2.30
C THR A 62 16.50 4.96 1.70
N VAL A 63 15.28 4.48 1.92
CA VAL A 63 14.09 5.30 1.85
C VAL A 63 14.30 6.46 2.83
N ASP A 64 14.58 7.65 2.33
CA ASP A 64 14.50 8.86 3.14
C ASP A 64 13.03 9.25 3.35
N SER A 65 12.81 10.05 4.40
CA SER A 65 11.51 10.42 4.97
C SER A 65 10.60 11.24 4.05
N SER A 66 10.89 11.31 2.75
CA SER A 66 10.13 12.08 1.75
C SER A 66 9.49 11.25 0.64
N GLY A 67 9.53 9.90 0.66
CA GLY A 67 8.82 9.19 -0.43
C GLY A 67 8.61 7.68 -0.45
N SER A 68 9.06 6.86 0.50
CA SER A 68 8.86 5.40 0.33
C SER A 68 8.66 4.56 1.60
N HIS A 69 8.11 5.16 2.66
CA HIS A 69 7.56 4.37 3.77
C HIS A 69 6.09 4.04 3.49
N SER A 70 5.80 2.76 3.25
CA SER A 70 4.50 2.10 3.49
C SER A 70 3.21 2.69 2.89
N VAL A 71 3.25 3.64 1.95
CA VAL A 71 2.02 4.11 1.27
C VAL A 71 1.85 3.32 -0.04
N CYS A 72 0.85 2.45 -0.11
CA CYS A 72 0.45 1.86 -1.39
C CYS A 72 -0.04 2.97 -2.31
N VAL A 73 0.53 3.06 -3.50
CA VAL A 73 0.07 3.94 -4.60
C VAL A 73 -0.80 3.18 -5.60
N CYS A 74 -1.30 2.02 -5.22
CA CYS A 74 -2.18 1.19 -6.04
C CYS A 74 -3.57 1.83 -6.19
N SER A 75 -4.25 1.51 -7.30
CA SER A 75 -5.63 1.94 -7.60
C SER A 75 -6.59 1.58 -6.47
N TYR A 76 -6.48 0.39 -5.85
CA TYR A 76 -7.28 0.00 -4.68
C TYR A 76 -7.27 1.03 -3.55
N HIS A 77 -6.07 1.47 -3.12
CA HIS A 77 -5.96 2.44 -2.04
C HIS A 77 -6.33 3.86 -2.49
N GLN A 78 -6.05 4.22 -3.74
CA GLN A 78 -6.41 5.55 -4.23
C GLN A 78 -7.90 5.70 -4.49
N ASN A 79 -8.57 4.69 -5.04
CA ASN A 79 -10.01 4.72 -5.27
C ASN A 79 -10.74 4.83 -3.94
N ALA A 80 -10.36 4.05 -2.93
CA ALA A 80 -10.94 4.19 -1.59
C ALA A 80 -10.81 5.62 -1.04
N LYS A 81 -9.64 6.26 -1.18
CA LYS A 81 -9.43 7.65 -0.74
C LYS A 81 -10.26 8.65 -1.55
N LEU A 82 -10.27 8.52 -2.86
CA LEU A 82 -11.01 9.42 -3.76
C LEU A 82 -12.53 9.30 -3.51
N MET A 83 -13.04 8.08 -3.30
CA MET A 83 -14.46 7.88 -2.97
C MET A 83 -14.78 8.41 -1.57
N CYS A 84 -13.93 8.18 -0.57
CA CYS A 84 -14.13 8.76 0.77
C CYS A 84 -14.18 10.30 0.74
N SER A 85 -13.50 10.95 -0.22
CA SER A 85 -13.54 12.41 -0.33
C SER A 85 -14.90 12.97 -0.74
N ALA A 86 -15.76 12.14 -1.36
CA ALA A 86 -17.11 12.50 -1.76
C ALA A 86 -18.16 12.28 -0.66
N LEU A 87 -17.79 11.61 0.44
CA LEU A 87 -18.69 11.35 1.55
C LEU A 87 -19.09 12.66 2.28
N PRO A 88 -20.33 12.74 2.80
CA PRO A 88 -20.68 13.71 3.83
C PRO A 88 -19.64 13.66 4.97
N ASN A 89 -19.18 14.83 5.42
CA ASN A 89 -18.16 14.94 6.46
C ASN A 89 -16.82 14.24 6.13
N SER A 90 -16.43 14.22 4.86
CA SER A 90 -15.18 13.60 4.38
C SER A 90 -13.90 14.08 5.08
N HIS A 91 -13.92 15.25 5.71
CA HIS A 91 -12.81 15.76 6.52
C HIS A 91 -12.64 15.04 7.87
N LEU A 92 -13.64 14.30 8.34
CA LEU A 92 -13.64 13.55 9.60
C LEU A 92 -13.50 12.04 9.41
N ILE A 93 -13.68 11.54 8.19
CA ILE A 93 -13.76 10.11 7.91
C ILE A 93 -12.57 9.68 7.06
N TYR A 94 -11.81 8.72 7.57
CA TYR A 94 -10.77 8.06 6.80
C TYR A 94 -11.21 6.65 6.39
N TYR A 95 -10.72 6.15 5.24
CA TYR A 95 -11.12 4.83 4.73
C TYR A 95 -10.88 3.69 5.75
N LYS A 96 -9.86 3.82 6.62
CA LYS A 96 -9.60 2.82 7.67
C LYS A 96 -10.70 2.80 8.74
N ASP A 97 -11.39 3.90 8.97
CA ASP A 97 -12.50 3.96 9.93
C ASP A 97 -13.70 3.19 9.37
N LEU A 98 -13.97 3.33 8.08
CA LEU A 98 -14.99 2.54 7.38
C LEU A 98 -14.65 1.05 7.33
N MET A 99 -13.36 0.70 7.19
CA MET A 99 -12.95 -0.71 7.29
C MET A 99 -13.24 -1.30 8.67
N LYS A 100 -13.05 -0.55 9.76
CA LYS A 100 -13.39 -1.01 11.12
C LYS A 100 -14.89 -1.29 11.29
N VAL A 101 -15.74 -0.69 10.46
CA VAL A 101 -17.18 -0.99 10.43
C VAL A 101 -17.46 -2.37 9.80
N CYS A 102 -16.60 -2.82 8.88
CA CYS A 102 -16.75 -4.11 8.19
C CYS A 102 -16.20 -5.30 8.99
N VAL A 103 -15.14 -5.10 9.76
CA VAL A 103 -14.37 -6.19 10.38
C VAL A 103 -14.24 -6.01 11.89
N CYS A 104 -14.26 -7.11 12.63
CA CYS A 104 -14.08 -7.05 14.09
C CYS A 104 -12.70 -6.52 14.49
N ASN A 105 -11.67 -6.84 13.70
CA ASN A 105 -10.29 -6.49 14.02
C ASN A 105 -9.47 -6.32 12.72
N ILE A 106 -9.02 -5.09 12.47
CA ILE A 106 -8.22 -4.71 11.28
C ILE A 106 -6.80 -5.30 11.26
N ASP A 107 -6.31 -5.79 12.40
CA ASP A 107 -5.01 -6.46 12.51
C ASP A 107 -5.14 -7.98 12.42
N SER A 108 -6.37 -8.51 12.50
CA SER A 108 -6.64 -9.94 12.32
C SER A 108 -6.62 -10.32 10.85
N ARG A 109 -5.72 -11.24 10.49
CA ARG A 109 -5.65 -11.83 9.15
C ARG A 109 -7.01 -12.40 8.73
N ASN A 110 -7.63 -13.22 9.57
CA ASN A 110 -8.89 -13.88 9.22
C ASN A 110 -10.01 -12.87 8.97
N CYS A 111 -10.09 -11.81 9.78
CA CYS A 111 -11.11 -10.77 9.59
C CYS A 111 -10.89 -10.03 8.27
N MET A 112 -9.64 -9.66 7.97
CA MET A 112 -9.29 -8.90 6.77
C MET A 112 -9.29 -9.72 5.47
N PHE A 113 -9.19 -11.04 5.56
CA PHE A 113 -9.42 -11.98 4.45
C PHE A 113 -10.89 -12.42 4.34
N HIS A 114 -11.79 -11.88 5.16
CA HIS A 114 -13.21 -12.23 5.20
C HIS A 114 -13.50 -13.70 5.52
N LEU A 115 -12.60 -14.33 6.28
CA LEU A 115 -12.71 -15.70 6.76
C LEU A 115 -13.31 -15.78 8.17
N CYS A 116 -13.53 -14.64 8.81
CA CYS A 116 -14.12 -14.56 10.15
C CYS A 116 -15.64 -14.56 10.06
N SER A 117 -16.30 -15.57 10.65
CA SER A 117 -17.76 -15.70 10.71
C SER A 117 -18.46 -14.60 11.53
N ASN A 118 -17.72 -13.89 12.38
CA ASN A 118 -18.27 -12.90 13.30
C ASN A 118 -18.13 -11.47 12.79
N CYS A 119 -17.50 -11.27 11.64
CA CYS A 119 -17.34 -9.91 11.09
C CYS A 119 -18.71 -9.34 10.67
N PRO A 120 -18.99 -8.06 10.98
CA PRO A 120 -20.22 -7.40 10.54
C PRO A 120 -20.41 -7.43 9.02
N GLY A 121 -19.29 -7.44 8.29
CA GLY A 121 -19.25 -7.62 6.86
C GLY A 121 -19.71 -6.40 6.07
N LYS A 122 -19.85 -6.59 4.76
CA LYS A 122 -20.21 -5.54 3.81
C LYS A 122 -21.59 -4.92 4.08
N ILE A 123 -22.54 -5.72 4.56
CA ILE A 123 -23.92 -5.27 4.83
C ILE A 123 -23.92 -4.18 5.91
N ASN A 124 -23.16 -4.38 6.99
CA ASN A 124 -23.07 -3.40 8.07
C ASN A 124 -22.44 -2.07 7.60
N LEU A 125 -21.45 -2.14 6.70
CA LEU A 125 -20.87 -0.93 6.11
C LEU A 125 -21.89 -0.16 5.25
N LYS A 126 -22.69 -0.86 4.44
CA LYS A 126 -23.76 -0.22 3.66
C LYS A 126 -24.75 0.51 4.57
N THR A 127 -25.26 -0.18 5.58
CA THR A 127 -26.18 0.40 6.56
C THR A 127 -25.56 1.59 7.29
N TYR A 128 -24.27 1.53 7.63
CA TYR A 128 -23.56 2.66 8.23
C TYR A 128 -23.51 3.87 7.28
N LEU A 129 -23.24 3.66 6.00
CA LEU A 129 -23.19 4.72 4.98
C LEU A 129 -24.58 5.28 4.67
N GLU A 130 -25.59 4.44 4.54
CA GLU A 130 -27.00 4.84 4.37
C GLU A 130 -27.43 5.78 5.50
N ASN A 131 -27.25 5.36 6.76
CA ASN A 131 -27.52 6.19 7.93
C ASN A 131 -26.72 7.51 7.93
N MET A 132 -25.50 7.50 7.38
CA MET A 132 -24.69 8.71 7.30
C MET A 132 -25.25 9.70 6.28
N PHE A 133 -25.71 9.24 5.12
CA PHE A 133 -26.35 10.09 4.12
C PHE A 133 -27.71 10.60 4.59
N GLU A 134 -28.54 9.74 5.19
CA GLU A 134 -29.84 10.14 5.77
C GLU A 134 -29.69 11.21 6.84
N LYS A 135 -28.72 11.06 7.76
CA LYS A 135 -28.45 12.06 8.82
C LYS A 135 -27.97 13.41 8.30
N ASN A 136 -27.53 13.48 7.05
CA ASN A 136 -27.15 14.72 6.39
C ASN A 136 -28.19 15.13 5.34
N ASP A 137 -29.43 14.63 5.45
CA ASP A 137 -30.60 14.99 4.63
C ASP A 137 -30.41 14.77 3.12
N PHE A 138 -29.66 13.73 2.74
CA PHE A 138 -29.49 13.33 1.34
C PHE A 138 -30.52 12.27 0.92
N ASP A 139 -31.16 12.48 -0.23
CA ASP A 139 -31.97 11.47 -0.92
C ASP A 139 -31.06 10.48 -1.66
N PHE A 140 -31.35 9.17 -1.57
CA PHE A 140 -30.55 8.13 -2.21
C PHE A 140 -30.57 8.16 -3.75
N ASP A 141 -31.56 8.83 -4.35
CA ASP A 141 -31.65 9.05 -5.80
C ASP A 141 -30.82 10.26 -6.28
N TYR A 142 -30.31 11.08 -5.36
CA TYR A 142 -29.45 12.21 -5.72
C TYR A 142 -28.13 11.77 -6.32
N GLN A 143 -27.63 12.62 -7.22
CA GLN A 143 -26.38 12.37 -7.90
C GLN A 143 -25.20 12.81 -7.04
N ILE A 144 -24.22 11.92 -6.92
CA ILE A 144 -22.94 12.18 -6.26
C ILE A 144 -21.81 12.07 -7.28
N THR A 145 -20.87 13.01 -7.21
CA THR A 145 -19.73 13.09 -8.13
C THR A 145 -18.45 12.77 -7.39
N TYR A 146 -17.68 11.82 -7.90
CA TYR A 146 -16.40 11.41 -7.33
C TYR A 146 -15.39 11.05 -8.42
N LYS A 147 -14.13 10.86 -8.02
CA LYS A 147 -13.06 10.44 -8.95
C LYS A 147 -12.65 9.01 -8.68
N GLN A 148 -12.24 8.29 -9.71
CA GLN A 148 -11.66 6.95 -9.55
C GLN A 148 -10.68 6.62 -10.69
N TRP A 149 -9.70 5.77 -10.38
CA TRP A 149 -8.83 5.15 -11.37
C TRP A 149 -9.51 3.92 -11.95
N VAL A 150 -9.59 3.88 -13.28
CA VAL A 150 -10.00 2.70 -14.04
C VAL A 150 -8.81 2.15 -14.80
N SER A 151 -8.69 0.83 -14.85
CA SER A 151 -7.67 0.11 -15.60
C SER A 151 -8.32 -0.62 -16.77
N THR A 152 -8.79 0.14 -17.76
CA THR A 152 -8.98 -0.37 -19.12
C THR A 152 -7.62 -0.39 -19.83
N ASP A 153 -7.54 -0.63 -21.15
CA ASP A 153 -6.28 -0.73 -21.93
C ASP A 153 -5.23 0.35 -21.60
N GLN A 154 -5.67 1.49 -21.08
CA GLN A 154 -4.84 2.49 -20.40
C GLN A 154 -5.42 2.83 -19.02
N THR A 155 -4.56 3.01 -18.02
CA THR A 155 -4.98 3.45 -16.68
C THR A 155 -5.30 4.95 -16.70
N ALA A 156 -6.55 5.30 -16.41
CA ALA A 156 -7.05 6.68 -16.45
C ALA A 156 -7.76 7.06 -15.15
N LEU A 157 -7.60 8.33 -14.75
CA LEU A 157 -8.38 8.93 -13.66
C LEU A 157 -9.61 9.57 -14.29
N ILE A 158 -10.79 9.07 -13.94
CA ILE A 158 -12.07 9.55 -14.46
C ILE A 158 -12.88 10.22 -13.35
N THR A 159 -13.78 11.12 -13.76
CA THR A 159 -14.85 11.64 -12.90
C THR A 159 -16.11 10.83 -13.19
N VAL A 160 -16.74 10.35 -12.13
CA VAL A 160 -17.93 9.51 -12.18
C VAL A 160 -19.06 10.21 -11.44
N GLN A 161 -20.25 10.11 -12.00
CA GLN A 161 -21.48 10.64 -11.44
C GLN A 161 -22.51 9.51 -11.43
N THR A 162 -22.98 9.15 -10.24
CA THR A 162 -23.94 8.05 -10.01
C THR A 162 -24.96 8.47 -8.96
N SER A 163 -26.03 7.70 -8.76
CA SER A 163 -26.88 7.89 -7.58
C SER A 163 -26.11 7.58 -6.30
N ILE A 164 -26.57 8.13 -5.17
CA ILE A 164 -26.01 7.82 -3.85
C ILE A 164 -26.17 6.34 -3.54
N SER A 165 -27.30 5.73 -3.89
CA SER A 165 -27.51 4.27 -3.74
C SER A 165 -26.42 3.46 -4.46
N GLU A 166 -26.16 3.75 -5.73
CA GLU A 166 -25.12 3.07 -6.52
C GLU A 166 -23.71 3.36 -5.99
N PHE A 167 -23.48 4.58 -5.50
CA PHE A 167 -22.21 4.94 -4.89
C PHE A 167 -21.95 4.16 -3.60
N ILE A 168 -22.95 3.99 -2.73
CA ILE A 168 -22.84 3.21 -1.48
C ILE A 168 -22.46 1.76 -1.79
N GLU A 169 -23.07 1.16 -2.81
CA GLU A 169 -22.70 -0.17 -3.30
C GLU A 169 -21.23 -0.22 -3.73
N THR A 170 -20.84 0.73 -4.57
CA THR A 170 -19.50 0.76 -5.18
C THR A 170 -18.39 1.01 -4.13
N ILE A 171 -18.60 1.93 -3.20
CA ILE A 171 -17.60 2.23 -2.15
C ILE A 171 -17.50 1.08 -1.16
N SER A 172 -18.62 0.41 -0.86
CA SER A 172 -18.64 -0.74 0.03
C SER A 172 -17.84 -1.90 -0.57
N GLU A 173 -18.00 -2.18 -1.86
CA GLU A 173 -17.20 -3.19 -2.56
C GLU A 173 -15.70 -2.81 -2.55
N THR A 174 -15.40 -1.57 -2.92
CA THR A 174 -14.02 -1.05 -2.97
C THR A 174 -13.30 -1.19 -1.62
N LEU A 175 -13.98 -0.89 -0.51
CA LEU A 175 -13.42 -1.01 0.83
C LEU A 175 -13.30 -2.46 1.30
N TYR A 176 -14.26 -3.30 0.93
CA TYR A 176 -14.24 -4.72 1.24
C TYR A 176 -13.07 -5.42 0.54
N ASP A 177 -12.83 -5.12 -0.74
CA ASP A 177 -11.67 -5.59 -1.49
C ASP A 177 -10.35 -5.05 -0.93
N LEU A 178 -10.36 -3.79 -0.48
CA LEU A 178 -9.19 -3.17 0.12
C LEU A 178 -8.72 -3.89 1.40
N CYS A 179 -9.64 -4.41 2.21
CA CYS A 179 -9.31 -5.25 3.38
C CYS A 179 -8.43 -6.45 2.97
N HIS A 180 -8.88 -7.18 1.94
CA HIS A 180 -8.15 -8.34 1.42
C HIS A 180 -6.81 -7.93 0.81
N HIS A 181 -6.78 -6.84 0.04
CA HIS A 181 -5.57 -6.31 -0.58
C HIS A 181 -4.50 -5.96 0.46
N ILE A 182 -4.86 -5.25 1.53
CA ILE A 182 -3.94 -4.85 2.61
C ILE A 182 -3.35 -6.10 3.27
N SER A 183 -4.16 -7.09 3.58
CA SER A 183 -3.69 -8.33 4.21
C SER A 183 -2.82 -9.18 3.31
N SER A 184 -3.13 -9.24 2.01
CA SER A 184 -2.30 -9.91 1.01
C SER A 184 -0.91 -9.28 0.93
N LYS A 185 -0.81 -7.95 0.95
CA LYS A 185 0.48 -7.23 0.92
C LYS A 185 1.25 -7.30 2.25
N LYS A 186 0.57 -7.37 3.39
CA LYS A 186 1.20 -7.55 4.71
C LYS A 186 1.82 -8.95 4.89
N HIS A 187 1.15 -10.00 4.41
CA HIS A 187 1.57 -11.39 4.63
C HIS A 187 2.38 -12.00 3.48
N ASN A 188 2.17 -11.51 2.26
CA ASN A 188 3.09 -11.67 1.14
C ASN A 188 3.64 -10.28 0.77
N PRO A 189 4.50 -9.68 1.62
CA PRO A 189 5.35 -8.60 1.13
C PRO A 189 6.10 -9.19 -0.07
N PRO A 190 6.26 -8.48 -1.20
CA PRO A 190 6.83 -9.06 -2.42
C PRO A 190 8.16 -9.76 -2.13
N THR A 191 8.10 -11.08 -1.94
CA THR A 191 9.24 -11.97 -1.78
C THR A 191 9.79 -12.17 -3.18
N TYR A 192 10.80 -11.38 -3.53
CA TYR A 192 11.56 -11.56 -4.77
C TYR A 192 12.45 -12.80 -4.65
N GLN A 193 11.85 -13.99 -4.69
CA GLN A 193 12.51 -15.21 -5.17
C GLN A 193 12.05 -15.42 -6.61
N ARG A 194 12.85 -14.94 -7.57
CA ARG A 194 13.02 -15.42 -8.96
C ARG A 194 13.76 -14.35 -9.76
N GLN A 195 15.08 -14.38 -9.67
CA GLN A 195 16.04 -13.86 -10.66
C GLN A 195 17.47 -14.24 -10.21
N LYS A 196 17.67 -15.52 -9.86
CA LYS A 196 19.00 -16.07 -9.51
C LYS A 196 19.46 -17.21 -10.42
N GLU A 197 18.86 -17.35 -11.61
CA GLU A 197 19.24 -18.40 -12.56
C GLU A 197 19.80 -17.89 -13.90
N HIS A 198 20.19 -16.62 -14.01
CA HIS A 198 20.75 -16.13 -15.29
C HIS A 198 22.12 -15.45 -15.24
N TYR A 199 22.89 -15.65 -14.17
CA TYR A 199 24.30 -15.27 -14.13
C TYR A 199 25.12 -16.26 -13.29
N ILE A 200 25.16 -17.52 -13.74
CA ILE A 200 26.33 -18.38 -13.58
C ILE A 200 26.52 -19.06 -14.94
N GLY A 201 27.50 -18.55 -15.67
CA GLY A 201 27.91 -18.92 -17.02
C GLY A 201 29.03 -17.97 -17.40
#